data_AF-M7XBB0-F1
#
_entry.id   AF-M7XBB0-F1
#
_cell.length_a   1.000
_cell.length_b   1.000
_cell.length_c   1.000
_cell.angle_alpha   90.00
_cell.angle_beta   90.00
_cell.angle_gamma   90.00
#
_symmetry.space_group_name_H-M   'P 1'
#
loop_
_entity.id
_entity.type
_entity.pdbx_description
1 polymer ?
#
loop_
_entity_poly.entity_id
_entity_poly.type
_entity_poly.pdbx_seq_one_letter_code
_entity_poly.pdbx_strand_id
1 'polypeptide(L)'
;MGRIVYYEIDGKNYARQAPHARTKAQKEAVSELSKLNQSKMRLAQKYLKPLKKVIQFGYQELATGARRPFHACLSQTLNQAFEADGRAHKLSPALLKVSSGSLMPPFEAKATRVEDGILLTWTEHSWVGNAKPWDRAFVVIHHPEDEFCDWVSYGKSREEGKMLFPLPESQRSRTWHVYLAFSRENSRTKKTQLSDSVYLGRV
;
A
#
# COMPACT_ATOMS: atom_id res chain seq x y z
N MET A 1 0.39 15.90 -37.52
CA MET A 1 0.33 14.48 -37.09
C MET A 1 1.06 14.34 -35.77
N GLY A 2 0.45 13.73 -34.75
CA GLY A 2 1.09 13.59 -33.43
C GLY A 2 2.23 12.57 -33.47
N ARG A 3 3.39 12.92 -32.91
CA ARG A 3 4.52 11.98 -32.78
C ARG A 3 4.11 10.83 -31.86
N ILE A 4 4.21 9.59 -32.31
CA ILE A 4 3.95 8.39 -31.50
C ILE A 4 5.29 7.89 -30.94
N VAL A 5 5.29 7.45 -29.69
CA VAL A 5 6.44 6.83 -29.01
C VAL A 5 6.11 5.37 -28.74
N TYR A 6 6.94 4.47 -29.24
CA TYR A 6 6.87 3.03 -28.98
C TYR A 6 7.84 2.65 -27.88
N TYR A 7 7.44 1.74 -27.00
CA TYR A 7 8.26 1.22 -25.91
C TYR A 7 7.80 -0.17 -25.51
N GLU A 8 8.68 -0.94 -24.88
CA GLU A 8 8.40 -2.31 -24.45
C GLU A 8 8.26 -2.38 -22.93
N ILE A 9 7.26 -3.14 -22.45
CA ILE A 9 7.12 -3.51 -21.04
C ILE A 9 6.82 -5.01 -20.98
N ASP A 10 7.66 -5.77 -20.27
CA ASP A 10 7.55 -7.23 -20.09
C ASP A 10 7.35 -7.99 -21.42
N GLY A 11 8.13 -7.67 -22.45
CA GLY A 11 8.04 -8.31 -23.76
C GLY A 11 6.81 -7.91 -24.59
N LYS A 12 6.00 -6.95 -24.13
CA LYS A 12 4.84 -6.42 -24.87
C LYS A 12 5.12 -5.00 -25.35
N ASN A 13 4.82 -4.75 -26.62
CA ASN A 13 4.96 -3.45 -27.24
C ASN A 13 3.76 -2.54 -26.91
N TYR A 14 4.06 -1.33 -26.48
CA TYR A 14 3.11 -0.27 -26.19
C TYR A 14 3.42 0.96 -27.05
N ALA A 15 2.37 1.70 -27.41
CA ALA A 15 2.48 2.97 -28.11
C ALA A 15 1.74 4.05 -27.32
N ARG A 16 2.31 5.25 -27.25
CA ARG A 16 1.62 6.43 -26.71
C ARG A 16 1.89 7.65 -27.56
N GLN A 17 0.96 8.60 -27.55
CA GLN A 17 1.21 9.91 -28.12
C GLN A 17 2.32 10.61 -27.32
N ALA A 18 3.29 11.18 -28.02
CA ALA A 18 4.33 11.99 -27.40
C ALA A 18 3.70 13.21 -26.73
N PRO A 19 4.17 13.60 -25.54
CA PRO A 19 3.71 14.82 -24.90
C PRO A 19 4.03 16.03 -25.79
N HIS A 20 3.07 16.96 -25.89
CA HIS A 20 3.31 18.22 -26.58
C HIS A 20 4.28 19.08 -25.76
N ALA A 21 5.31 19.63 -26.40
CA ALA A 21 6.21 20.56 -25.73
C ALA A 21 5.41 21.81 -25.31
N ARG A 22 5.52 22.19 -24.03
CA ARG A 22 4.93 23.43 -23.51
C ARG A 22 5.93 24.57 -23.63
N THR A 23 5.48 25.73 -24.09
CA THR A 23 6.28 26.96 -24.09
C THR A 23 6.57 27.42 -22.65
N LYS A 24 7.55 28.32 -22.47
CA LYS A 24 7.89 28.86 -21.15
C LYS A 24 6.69 29.58 -20.50
N ALA A 25 6.00 30.43 -21.26
CA ALA A 25 4.78 31.11 -20.83
C ALA A 25 3.66 30.13 -20.43
N GLN A 26 3.48 29.02 -21.16
CA GLN A 26 2.51 27.99 -20.80
C GLN A 26 2.87 27.26 -19.51
N LYS A 27 4.16 27.10 -19.18
CA LYS A 27 4.62 26.51 -17.91
C LYS A 27 4.46 27.48 -16.74
N GLU A 28 4.55 28.78 -16.98
CA GLU A 28 4.37 29.82 -15.96
C GLU A 28 2.86 30.06 -15.67
N ALA A 29 2.00 29.95 -16.69
CA ALA A 29 0.54 30.01 -16.56
C ALA A 29 -0.11 28.73 -15.99
N VAL A 30 0.61 27.96 -15.17
CA VAL A 30 0.08 26.76 -14.53
C VAL A 30 -0.95 27.18 -13.48
N SER A 31 -2.22 26.85 -13.73
CA SER A 31 -3.34 27.06 -12.80
C SER A 31 -2.99 26.57 -11.40
N GLU A 32 -3.47 27.29 -10.37
CA GLU A 32 -3.36 26.88 -8.96
C GLU A 32 -3.83 25.44 -8.73
N LEU A 33 -4.88 25.00 -9.43
CA LEU A 33 -5.36 23.61 -9.36
C LEU A 33 -4.29 22.59 -9.80
N SER A 34 -3.50 22.93 -10.82
CA SER A 34 -2.42 22.07 -11.30
C SER A 34 -1.24 22.05 -10.30
N LYS A 35 -0.94 23.18 -9.64
CA LYS A 35 0.06 23.22 -8.57
C LYS A 35 -0.36 22.37 -7.37
N LEU A 36 -1.62 22.45 -6.97
CA LEU A 36 -2.21 21.63 -5.90
C LEU A 36 -2.11 20.13 -6.24
N ASN A 37 -2.51 19.72 -7.44
CA ASN A 37 -2.39 18.32 -7.87
C ASN A 37 -0.93 17.83 -7.91
N GLN A 38 0.02 18.66 -8.34
CA GLN A 38 1.45 18.33 -8.31
C GLN A 38 1.99 18.22 -6.88
N SER A 39 1.49 19.04 -5.95
CA SER A 39 1.83 18.96 -4.53
C SER A 39 1.30 17.65 -3.93
N LYS A 40 0.03 17.32 -4.19
CA LYS A 40 -0.61 16.07 -3.78
C LYS A 40 0.17 14.84 -4.26
N MET A 41 0.55 14.85 -5.55
CA MET A 41 1.35 13.79 -6.16
C MET A 41 2.72 13.64 -5.47
N ARG A 42 3.43 14.75 -5.25
CA ARG A 42 4.74 14.73 -4.57
C ARG A 42 4.63 14.19 -3.15
N LEU A 43 3.60 14.59 -2.39
CA LEU A 43 3.38 14.10 -1.03
C LEU A 43 3.13 12.59 -1.01
N ALA A 44 2.23 12.10 -1.87
CA ALA A 44 1.94 10.68 -1.96
C ALA A 44 3.20 9.87 -2.36
N GLN A 45 3.95 10.32 -3.37
CA GLN A 45 5.17 9.63 -3.78
C GLN A 45 6.23 9.59 -2.67
N LYS A 46 6.42 10.70 -1.95
CA LYS A 46 7.36 10.77 -0.82
C LYS A 46 6.96 9.76 0.27
N TYR A 47 5.68 9.75 0.65
CA TYR A 47 5.18 8.86 1.69
C TYR A 47 5.28 7.38 1.30
N LEU A 48 4.97 7.03 0.05
CA LEU A 48 4.98 5.63 -0.41
C LEU A 48 6.39 5.09 -0.74
N LYS A 49 7.38 5.97 -0.89
CA LYS A 49 8.77 5.61 -1.23
C LYS A 49 9.34 4.52 -0.29
N PRO A 50 9.30 4.64 1.04
CA PRO A 50 9.80 3.60 1.94
C PRO A 50 8.99 2.30 1.87
N LEU A 51 7.71 2.38 1.47
CA LEU A 51 6.81 1.23 1.34
C LEU A 51 6.93 0.50 0.00
N LYS A 52 7.86 0.89 -0.89
CA LYS A 52 7.91 0.40 -2.28
C LYS A 52 7.93 -1.14 -2.39
N LYS A 53 8.74 -1.82 -1.57
CA LYS A 53 8.84 -3.30 -1.59
C LYS A 53 7.57 -3.96 -1.05
N VAL A 54 7.01 -3.41 0.02
CA VAL A 54 5.74 -3.84 0.59
C VAL A 54 4.61 -3.70 -0.41
N ILE A 55 4.50 -2.54 -1.07
CA ILE A 55 3.50 -2.27 -2.10
C ILE A 55 3.68 -3.20 -3.29
N GLN A 56 4.92 -3.53 -3.68
CA GLN A 56 5.17 -4.49 -4.74
C GLN A 56 4.55 -5.85 -4.43
N PHE A 57 4.64 -6.30 -3.17
CA PHE A 57 3.95 -7.51 -2.72
C PHE A 57 2.44 -7.29 -2.58
N GLY A 58 2.00 -6.28 -1.83
CA GLY A 58 0.60 -6.03 -1.47
C GLY A 58 -0.32 -5.61 -2.61
N TYR A 59 0.22 -5.17 -3.74
CA TYR A 59 -0.55 -4.80 -4.93
C TYR A 59 -0.25 -5.71 -6.14
N GLN A 60 0.40 -6.86 -5.92
CA GLN A 60 0.83 -7.72 -7.03
C GLN A 60 -0.34 -8.28 -7.86
N GLU A 61 -1.51 -8.51 -7.25
CA GLU A 61 -2.73 -8.93 -7.98
C GLU A 61 -3.24 -7.87 -8.97
N LEU A 62 -2.95 -6.60 -8.71
CA LEU A 62 -3.38 -5.47 -9.53
C LEU A 62 -2.36 -5.09 -10.61
N ALA A 63 -1.25 -5.85 -10.73
CA ALA A 63 -0.27 -5.68 -11.78
C ALA A 63 -0.76 -6.30 -13.09
N THR A 64 -1.48 -5.51 -13.90
CA THR A 64 -2.02 -5.94 -15.18
C THR A 64 -1.45 -5.11 -16.33
N GLY A 65 -0.88 -5.80 -17.33
CA GLY A 65 -0.24 -5.16 -18.49
C GLY A 65 0.89 -4.20 -18.06
N ALA A 66 0.80 -2.95 -18.51
CA ALA A 66 1.77 -1.91 -18.16
C ALA A 66 1.60 -1.35 -16.74
N ARG A 67 0.49 -1.66 -16.03
CA ARG A 67 0.26 -1.15 -14.68
C ARG A 67 1.09 -1.93 -13.67
N ARG A 68 1.94 -1.22 -12.93
CA ARG A 68 2.76 -1.79 -11.85
C ARG A 68 2.04 -1.68 -10.50
N PRO A 69 2.36 -2.54 -9.51
CA PRO A 69 1.78 -2.48 -8.16
C PRO A 69 1.86 -1.08 -7.53
N PHE A 70 3.02 -0.43 -7.68
CA PHE A 70 3.22 0.93 -7.16
C PHE A 70 2.28 1.95 -7.80
N HIS A 71 1.99 1.84 -9.11
CA HIS A 71 1.03 2.73 -9.78
C HIS A 71 -0.40 2.50 -9.29
N ALA A 72 -0.76 1.25 -8.99
CA ALA A 72 -2.06 0.93 -8.41
C ALA A 72 -2.23 1.56 -7.03
N CYS A 73 -1.26 1.36 -6.12
CA CYS A 73 -1.26 1.95 -4.79
C CYS A 73 -1.23 3.49 -4.83
N LEU A 74 -0.38 4.09 -5.68
CA LEU A 74 -0.30 5.54 -5.83
C LEU A 74 -1.63 6.13 -6.28
N SER A 75 -2.28 5.54 -7.28
CA SER A 75 -3.59 5.98 -7.75
C SER A 75 -4.64 5.89 -6.66
N GLN A 76 -4.66 4.79 -5.89
CA GLN A 76 -5.61 4.63 -4.78
C GLN A 76 -5.36 5.65 -3.67
N THR A 77 -4.09 5.88 -3.31
CA THR A 77 -3.67 6.86 -2.31
C THR A 77 -4.13 8.27 -2.70
N LEU A 78 -3.96 8.66 -3.96
CA LEU A 78 -4.40 9.97 -4.45
C LEU A 78 -5.92 10.13 -4.38
N ASN A 79 -6.68 9.05 -4.55
CA ASN A 79 -8.15 9.11 -4.54
C ASN A 79 -8.73 9.06 -3.12
N GLN A 80 -8.09 8.34 -2.19
CA GLN A 80 -8.71 7.95 -0.92
C GLN A 80 -7.97 8.48 0.32
N ALA A 81 -6.66 8.71 0.25
CA ALA A 81 -5.83 8.89 1.44
C ALA A 81 -5.54 10.35 1.83
N PHE A 82 -6.31 11.31 1.30
CA PHE A 82 -6.13 12.73 1.60
C PHE A 82 -7.35 13.30 2.32
N GLU A 83 -7.09 14.03 3.41
CA GLU A 83 -8.14 14.76 4.13
C GLU A 83 -8.68 15.90 3.26
N ALA A 84 -10.00 16.14 3.35
CA ALA A 84 -10.70 17.11 2.50
C ALA A 84 -10.55 18.57 2.96
N ASP A 85 -9.70 18.84 3.96
CA ASP A 85 -9.67 20.12 4.66
C ASP A 85 -8.93 21.23 3.86
N GLY A 86 -9.64 21.74 2.84
CA GLY A 86 -9.71 23.11 2.33
C GLY A 86 -8.46 23.92 1.95
N ARG A 87 -7.30 23.72 2.58
CA ARG A 87 -6.13 24.61 2.41
C ARG A 87 -4.81 23.88 2.22
N ALA A 88 -4.68 22.62 2.67
CA ALA A 88 -3.48 21.82 2.47
C ALA A 88 -3.81 20.34 2.27
N HIS A 89 -3.15 19.70 1.32
CA HIS A 89 -3.22 18.25 1.15
C HIS A 89 -2.48 17.57 2.30
N LYS A 90 -3.22 16.98 3.24
CA LYS A 90 -2.65 16.13 4.29
C LYS A 90 -2.96 14.67 4.01
N LEU A 91 -1.92 13.86 3.92
CA LEU A 91 -2.05 12.41 3.76
C LEU A 91 -2.38 11.81 5.13
N SER A 92 -3.45 11.01 5.19
CA SER A 92 -3.86 10.31 6.40
C SER A 92 -3.43 8.85 6.34
N PRO A 93 -2.52 8.39 7.23
CA PRO A 93 -2.11 6.99 7.30
C PRO A 93 -3.27 6.02 7.50
N ALA A 94 -4.35 6.47 8.15
CA ALA A 94 -5.53 5.66 8.42
C ALA A 94 -6.34 5.31 7.16
N LEU A 95 -6.25 6.14 6.13
CA LEU A 95 -6.95 5.95 4.86
C LEU A 95 -6.06 5.29 3.79
N LEU A 96 -4.77 5.10 4.09
CA LEU A 96 -3.84 4.41 3.20
C LEU A 96 -4.08 2.89 3.25
N LYS A 97 -3.99 2.25 2.08
CA LYS A 97 -3.87 0.80 1.97
C LYS A 97 -2.47 0.42 1.50
N VAL A 98 -1.90 -0.59 2.15
CA VAL A 98 -0.60 -1.21 1.79
C VAL A 98 -0.78 -2.50 1.01
N SER A 99 -2.00 -3.03 1.01
CA SER A 99 -2.42 -4.21 0.26
C SER A 99 -3.79 -4.00 -0.35
N SER A 100 -4.00 -4.52 -1.57
CA SER A 100 -5.31 -4.62 -2.17
C SER A 100 -5.44 -5.89 -3.00
N GLY A 101 -6.52 -6.61 -2.78
CA GLY A 101 -6.73 -7.93 -3.37
C GLY A 101 -8.11 -8.51 -3.10
N SER A 102 -8.28 -9.75 -3.52
CA SER A 102 -9.59 -10.42 -3.55
C SER A 102 -9.99 -11.11 -2.24
N LEU A 103 -9.06 -11.45 -1.35
CA LEU A 103 -9.36 -12.14 -0.09
C LEU A 103 -10.15 -11.24 0.87
N MET A 104 -10.99 -11.87 1.69
CA MET A 104 -11.65 -11.18 2.79
C MET A 104 -10.63 -10.48 3.71
N PRO A 105 -10.78 -9.19 3.99
CA PRO A 105 -9.87 -8.46 4.88
C PRO A 105 -9.99 -8.96 6.33
N PRO A 106 -9.01 -8.61 7.19
CA PRO A 106 -9.13 -8.80 8.63
C PRO A 106 -10.38 -8.16 9.21
N PHE A 107 -11.05 -8.89 10.11
CA PHE A 107 -12.25 -8.44 10.81
C PHE A 107 -11.93 -8.22 12.29
N GLU A 108 -12.43 -7.11 12.85
CA GLU A 108 -12.20 -6.69 14.25
C GLU A 108 -10.73 -6.76 14.70
N ALA A 109 -9.82 -6.49 13.77
CA ALA A 109 -8.40 -6.57 14.04
C ALA A 109 -7.92 -5.42 14.92
N LYS A 110 -6.95 -5.70 15.80
CA LYS A 110 -6.34 -4.74 16.73
C LYS A 110 -4.84 -4.96 16.82
N ALA A 111 -4.11 -3.88 17.10
CA ALA A 111 -2.69 -3.90 17.41
C ALA A 111 -2.46 -3.31 18.80
N THR A 112 -1.66 -3.97 19.63
CA THR A 112 -1.31 -3.53 20.99
C THR A 112 0.19 -3.62 21.18
N ARG A 113 0.81 -2.56 21.71
CA ARG A 113 2.22 -2.57 22.13
C ARG A 113 2.40 -3.52 23.32
N VAL A 114 3.38 -4.40 23.23
CA VAL A 114 3.83 -5.27 24.34
C VAL A 114 5.35 -5.17 24.48
N GLU A 115 5.91 -5.71 25.56
CA GLU A 115 7.34 -5.61 25.88
C GLU A 115 8.26 -6.05 24.71
N ASP A 116 7.91 -7.17 24.06
CA ASP A 116 8.72 -7.75 22.98
C ASP A 116 8.33 -7.30 21.57
N GLY A 117 7.33 -6.43 21.41
CA GLY A 117 6.91 -5.96 20.09
C GLY A 117 5.47 -5.48 20.00
N ILE A 118 4.78 -5.90 18.95
CA ILE A 118 3.38 -5.53 18.69
C ILE A 118 2.56 -6.81 18.60
N LEU A 119 1.60 -6.97 19.51
CA LEU A 119 0.61 -8.04 19.46
C LEU A 119 -0.54 -7.63 18.54
N LEU A 120 -0.75 -8.41 17.49
CA LEU A 120 -1.90 -8.31 16.59
C LEU A 120 -2.91 -9.39 16.95
N THR A 121 -4.19 -9.01 16.97
CA THR A 121 -5.32 -9.94 17.14
C THR A 121 -6.38 -9.67 16.10
N TRP A 122 -7.14 -10.68 15.70
CA TRP A 122 -8.26 -10.58 14.76
C TRP A 122 -9.28 -11.68 15.02
N THR A 123 -10.52 -11.46 14.60
CA THR A 123 -11.57 -12.48 14.70
C THR A 123 -11.42 -13.50 13.57
N GLU A 124 -11.49 -14.78 13.92
CA GLU A 124 -11.40 -15.92 13.01
C GLU A 124 -12.70 -16.01 12.19
N HIS A 125 -12.73 -15.34 11.03
CA HIS A 125 -13.86 -15.35 10.09
C HIS A 125 -13.52 -16.12 8.81
N SER A 126 -12.91 -17.31 8.94
CA SER A 126 -12.38 -18.05 7.79
C SER A 126 -13.42 -18.75 6.92
N TRP A 127 -14.69 -18.73 7.32
CA TRP A 127 -15.80 -19.39 6.62
C TRP A 127 -16.68 -18.42 5.83
N VAL A 128 -16.32 -17.14 5.79
CA VAL A 128 -17.06 -16.10 5.06
C VAL A 128 -16.36 -15.79 3.73
N GLY A 129 -17.13 -15.77 2.65
CA GLY A 129 -16.64 -15.45 1.31
C GLY A 129 -15.54 -16.41 0.83
N ASN A 130 -14.39 -15.85 0.46
CA ASN A 130 -13.23 -16.62 -0.02
C ASN A 130 -12.09 -16.74 1.01
N ALA A 131 -12.36 -16.38 2.26
CA ALA A 131 -11.44 -16.57 3.38
C ALA A 131 -11.11 -18.06 3.56
N LYS A 132 -9.91 -18.36 4.05
CA LYS A 132 -9.53 -19.71 4.47
C LYS A 132 -8.76 -19.69 5.79
N PRO A 133 -8.88 -20.76 6.62
CA PRO A 133 -8.18 -20.85 7.90
C PRO A 133 -6.66 -20.67 7.77
N TRP A 134 -6.10 -21.18 6.67
CA TRP A 134 -4.68 -21.15 6.36
C TRP A 134 -4.20 -19.88 5.62
N ASP A 135 -5.08 -18.91 5.35
CA ASP A 135 -4.62 -17.59 4.88
C ASP A 135 -3.62 -17.03 5.91
N ARG A 136 -2.51 -16.44 5.46
CA ARG A 136 -1.40 -16.00 6.32
C ARG A 136 -1.49 -14.50 6.59
N ALA A 137 -1.23 -14.07 7.81
CA ALA A 137 -1.20 -12.66 8.16
C ALA A 137 -0.10 -11.93 7.37
N PHE A 138 -0.48 -10.90 6.62
CA PHE A 138 0.43 -9.95 6.00
C PHE A 138 0.44 -8.68 6.85
N VAL A 139 1.53 -8.47 7.60
CA VAL A 139 1.65 -7.36 8.55
C VAL A 139 2.67 -6.36 8.03
N VAL A 140 2.34 -5.07 8.13
CA VAL A 140 3.23 -3.97 7.78
C VAL A 140 3.26 -2.99 8.94
N ILE A 141 4.45 -2.62 9.36
CA ILE A 141 4.67 -1.53 10.30
C ILE A 141 5.46 -0.43 9.63
N HIS A 142 5.04 0.83 9.84
CA HIS A 142 5.66 1.98 9.20
C HIS A 142 5.87 3.10 10.21
N HIS A 143 7.07 3.67 10.19
CA HIS A 143 7.43 4.88 10.91
C HIS A 143 7.75 5.98 9.89
N PRO A 144 6.78 6.85 9.56
CA PRO A 144 6.92 7.87 8.52
C PRO A 144 8.06 8.86 8.75
N GLU A 145 8.34 9.20 10.01
CA GLU A 145 9.32 10.21 10.41
C GLU A 145 10.75 9.80 10.00
N ASP A 146 11.10 8.52 10.15
CA ASP A 146 12.40 7.99 9.75
C ASP A 146 12.39 7.36 8.33
N GLU A 147 11.28 7.47 7.60
CA GLU A 147 11.06 6.73 6.34
C GLU A 147 11.34 5.21 6.49
N PHE A 148 11.00 4.63 7.65
CA PHE A 148 11.32 3.24 7.96
C PHE A 148 10.07 2.35 7.86
N CYS A 149 10.24 1.14 7.34
CA CYS A 149 9.19 0.14 7.22
C CYS A 149 9.75 -1.26 7.46
N ASP A 150 8.98 -2.09 8.16
CA ASP A 150 9.22 -3.52 8.25
C ASP A 150 7.92 -4.29 8.00
N TRP A 151 8.01 -5.53 7.54
CA TRP A 151 6.83 -6.31 7.18
C TRP A 151 7.06 -7.82 7.21
N VAL A 152 5.97 -8.56 7.36
CA VAL A 152 5.95 -10.03 7.23
C VAL A 152 4.92 -10.42 6.19
N SER A 153 5.35 -11.00 5.07
CA SER A 153 4.47 -11.42 3.98
C SER A 153 3.59 -12.64 4.30
N TYR A 154 4.08 -13.57 5.12
CA TYR A 154 3.40 -14.83 5.47
C TYR A 154 3.53 -15.16 6.96
N GLY A 155 2.88 -14.36 7.81
CA GLY A 155 2.83 -14.51 9.27
C GLY A 155 1.96 -15.67 9.73
N LYS A 156 1.38 -15.62 10.93
CA LYS A 156 0.51 -16.70 11.45
C LYS A 156 -0.74 -16.94 10.58
N SER A 157 -1.32 -18.14 10.63
CA SER A 157 -2.55 -18.45 9.91
C SER A 157 -3.74 -17.69 10.49
N ARG A 158 -4.77 -17.42 9.67
CA ARG A 158 -5.99 -16.71 10.06
C ARG A 158 -6.68 -17.40 11.23
N GLU A 159 -6.65 -18.74 11.29
CA GLU A 159 -7.23 -19.52 12.39
C GLU A 159 -6.58 -19.31 13.76
N GLU A 160 -5.32 -18.85 13.80
CA GLU A 160 -4.63 -18.57 15.05
C GLU A 160 -5.21 -17.36 15.79
N GLY A 161 -5.90 -16.46 15.06
CA GLY A 161 -6.54 -15.26 15.64
C GLY A 161 -5.57 -14.21 16.19
N LYS A 162 -4.26 -14.48 16.21
CA LYS A 162 -3.24 -13.58 16.75
C LYS A 162 -1.84 -13.83 16.20
N MET A 163 -0.99 -12.82 16.31
CA MET A 163 0.43 -12.88 15.98
C MET A 163 1.21 -11.84 16.77
N LEU A 164 2.42 -12.19 17.21
CA LEU A 164 3.40 -11.22 17.70
C LEU A 164 4.31 -10.78 16.54
N PHE A 165 4.39 -9.47 16.30
CA PHE A 165 5.43 -8.86 15.47
C PHE A 165 6.57 -8.42 16.39
N PRO A 166 7.72 -9.14 16.42
CA PRO A 166 8.80 -8.81 17.34
C PRO A 166 9.46 -7.49 16.94
N LEU A 167 9.87 -6.71 17.94
CA LEU A 167 10.67 -5.50 17.70
C LEU A 167 12.02 -5.59 18.41
N PRO A 168 13.13 -5.27 17.72
CA PRO A 168 14.42 -5.14 18.36
C PRO A 168 14.37 -4.00 19.38
N GLU A 169 15.18 -4.09 20.43
CA GLU A 169 15.18 -3.15 21.55
C GLU A 169 15.32 -1.68 21.09
N SER A 170 16.17 -1.44 20.09
CA SER A 170 16.39 -0.12 19.47
C SER A 170 15.17 0.48 18.78
N GLN A 171 14.10 -0.29 18.58
CA GLN A 171 12.88 0.11 17.88
C GLN A 171 11.64 0.13 18.78
N ARG A 172 11.74 -0.34 20.04
CA ARG A 172 10.61 -0.46 20.97
C ARG A 172 10.04 0.90 21.42
N SER A 173 10.87 1.95 21.47
CA SER A 173 10.46 3.31 21.83
C SER A 173 9.82 4.09 20.68
N ARG A 174 9.89 3.59 19.44
CA ARG A 174 9.34 4.26 18.28
C ARG A 174 7.83 4.08 18.22
N THR A 175 7.18 5.02 17.56
CA THR A 175 5.74 4.97 17.30
C THR A 175 5.48 4.39 15.91
N TRP A 176 4.61 3.39 15.81
CA TRP A 176 4.42 2.63 14.58
C TRP A 176 2.97 2.70 14.08
N HIS A 177 2.81 3.01 12.80
CA HIS A 177 1.56 2.76 12.08
C HIS A 177 1.50 1.30 11.67
N VAL A 178 0.42 0.61 12.04
CA VAL A 178 0.28 -0.83 11.80
C VAL A 178 -0.84 -1.10 10.80
N TYR A 179 -0.55 -1.94 9.82
CA TYR A 179 -1.51 -2.43 8.84
C TYR A 179 -1.51 -3.96 8.85
N LEU A 180 -2.69 -4.53 8.72
CA LEU A 180 -2.88 -5.97 8.60
C LEU A 180 -3.70 -6.27 7.35
N ALA A 181 -3.26 -7.27 6.59
CA ALA A 181 -3.96 -7.91 5.51
C ALA A 181 -3.78 -9.43 5.64
N PHE A 182 -4.39 -10.19 4.74
CA PHE A 182 -4.12 -11.61 4.56
C PHE A 182 -3.47 -11.88 3.20
N SER A 183 -2.64 -12.91 3.14
CA SER A 183 -2.00 -13.41 1.94
C SER A 183 -2.21 -14.93 1.83
N ARG A 184 -2.40 -15.43 0.62
CA ARG A 184 -2.50 -16.85 0.32
C ARG A 184 -1.66 -17.18 -0.90
N GLU A 185 -0.55 -17.88 -0.71
CA GLU A 185 0.23 -18.42 -1.81
C GLU A 185 -0.41 -19.73 -2.31
N ASN A 186 -0.61 -19.81 -3.63
CA ASN A 186 -0.92 -21.06 -4.29
C ASN A 186 0.37 -21.86 -4.50
N SER A 187 0.50 -23.00 -3.81
CA SER A 187 1.73 -23.81 -3.80
C SER A 187 2.22 -24.24 -5.19
N ARG A 188 1.29 -24.47 -6.14
CA ARG A 188 1.60 -24.94 -7.50
C ARG A 188 2.01 -23.80 -8.43
N THR A 189 1.27 -22.70 -8.42
CA THR A 189 1.47 -21.59 -9.37
C THR A 189 2.38 -20.49 -8.82
N LYS A 190 2.67 -20.52 -7.51
CA LYS A 190 3.38 -19.46 -6.78
C LYS A 190 2.71 -18.08 -6.85
N LYS A 191 1.46 -18.03 -7.33
CA LYS A 191 0.65 -16.81 -7.30
C LYS A 191 0.15 -16.57 -5.89
N THR A 192 0.20 -15.31 -5.46
CA THR A 192 -0.30 -14.89 -4.16
C THR A 192 -1.60 -14.13 -4.35
N GLN A 193 -2.63 -14.55 -3.64
CA GLN A 193 -3.85 -13.78 -3.42
C GLN A 193 -3.70 -12.98 -2.14
N LEU A 194 -4.31 -11.80 -2.09
CA LEU A 194 -4.18 -10.84 -1.00
C LEU A 194 -5.55 -10.32 -0.61
N SER A 195 -5.67 -9.81 0.61
CA SER A 195 -6.81 -8.99 0.99
C SER A 195 -6.49 -7.51 0.85
N ASP A 196 -7.53 -6.68 0.89
CA ASP A 196 -7.37 -5.29 1.30
C ASP A 196 -6.77 -5.23 2.71
N SER A 197 -5.85 -4.29 2.93
CA SER A 197 -5.29 -4.02 4.26
C SER A 197 -6.21 -3.14 5.10
N VAL A 198 -6.24 -3.40 6.40
CA VAL A 198 -6.90 -2.61 7.43
C VAL A 198 -5.83 -1.91 8.28
N TYR A 199 -6.01 -0.61 8.53
CA TYR A 199 -5.17 0.15 9.45
C TYR A 199 -5.61 -0.13 10.90
N LEU A 200 -4.67 -0.56 11.74
CA LEU A 200 -4.94 -0.97 13.13
C LEU A 200 -4.64 0.14 14.15
N GLY A 201 -4.22 1.31 13.68
CA GLY A 201 -3.86 2.42 14.55
C GLY A 201 -2.37 2.63 14.68
N ARG A 202 -2.05 3.50 15.63
CA ARG A 202 -0.70 3.91 15.99
C ARG A 202 -0.39 3.31 17.36
N VAL A 203 0.68 2.53 17.46
CA VAL A 203 1.13 1.85 18.69
C VAL A 203 2.52 2.25 19.08
#